data_AF-A0A0S4IPL3-F1
#
_entry.id   AF-A0A0S4IPL3-F1
#
_cell.length_a   1.000
_cell.length_b   1.000
_cell.length_c   1.000
_cell.angle_alpha   90.00
_cell.angle_beta   90.00
_cell.angle_gamma   90.00
#
_symmetry.space_group_name_H-M   'P 1'
#
loop_
_entity.id
_entity.type
_entity.pdbx_description
1 polymer ?
#
loop_
_entity_poly.entity_id
_entity_poly.type
_entity_poly.pdbx_seq_one_letter_code
_entity_poly.pdbx_strand_id
1 'polypeptide(L)'
;MLRGLRANTMLRGCWLLTDLDGTLVSTPHKAHGQYLSVADGPCLGALQKWLSLGGNICVITTADRRVFQQVHVPLQLTVKRCEGSPSVPASREAEGQLLLSMCTGAVLYQSTPGGVCLEPSYLAFPHTNLGEPTITSSSPAEPPTTAATCLDKQRCQALHDIMIDIFLHYARDVIFEVPEAMESQSCLSKRYRLMWSKLLHYLNGKFQMDQARQIVEREMKIKRGEMSSTKSDSPTSEKLWKYNYLRNHDKLINKVGIVRKEYISAIPAILRSPDDAASTTSTPNPTPPISPAAPVKEETTFISFLQNLLGVDTSTPQDDANITTHTTTSSNSCLPRQRLVAQMILVGIPMKAFDKYFGPYAQIFDSLGVSAISQPNSVVFSRRGIDKSSTVRYLDEAHTPQHGWIAPSVTTAPKSPCYPANAVVGKIAFANSVNLRKCVALGDNPHSADHQLTVFPQLRFVSVEKHDQRRRRHDDIDKAGGVGTAKGHLMDDRSISHLHYVGGEEDGTNTFLLELMDEIKRLHEVRTDVKRSATSGDTPTPAVNEDTFQLALTNASKRAAQSAKKFDPSVLDSAAAKPSSSLQSSL
;
A
#
# COMPACT_ATOMS: atom_id res chain seq x y z
N MET A 1 -1.58 44.00 -15.18
CA MET A 1 -3.00 43.74 -15.52
C MET A 1 -3.38 42.26 -15.35
N LEU A 2 -2.95 41.55 -14.28
CA LEU A 2 -3.47 40.23 -13.93
C LEU A 2 -4.59 40.40 -12.89
N ARG A 3 -5.71 41.01 -13.29
CA ARG A 3 -6.91 41.08 -12.44
C ARG A 3 -7.52 39.68 -12.35
N GLY A 4 -7.29 39.02 -11.21
CA GLY A 4 -8.25 38.18 -10.51
C GLY A 4 -9.06 37.20 -11.37
N LEU A 5 -8.41 36.25 -12.04
CA LEU A 5 -9.05 34.98 -12.35
C LEU A 5 -9.44 34.36 -11.00
N ARG A 6 -10.70 34.57 -10.58
CA ARG A 6 -11.28 33.90 -9.41
C ARG A 6 -10.98 32.41 -9.58
N ALA A 7 -10.33 31.80 -8.58
CA ALA A 7 -10.02 30.38 -8.62
C ALA A 7 -11.31 29.63 -8.93
N ASN A 8 -11.33 28.89 -10.04
CA ASN A 8 -12.53 28.25 -10.52
C ASN A 8 -12.79 27.02 -9.64
N THR A 9 -13.66 27.13 -8.63
CA THR A 9 -13.98 26.07 -7.65
C THR A 9 -14.98 25.06 -8.22
N MET A 10 -14.83 24.71 -9.50
CA MET A 10 -15.78 23.91 -10.27
C MET A 10 -15.98 22.53 -9.66
N LEU A 11 -14.90 21.92 -9.15
CA LEU A 11 -14.87 20.57 -8.60
C LEU A 11 -15.07 20.55 -7.07
N ARG A 12 -15.57 21.65 -6.48
CA ARG A 12 -15.78 21.71 -5.04
C ARG A 12 -16.73 20.59 -4.57
N GLY A 13 -16.25 19.80 -3.62
CA GLY A 13 -16.97 18.63 -3.08
C GLY A 13 -16.90 17.38 -3.95
N CYS A 14 -16.17 17.42 -5.07
CA CYS A 14 -15.85 16.23 -5.87
C CYS A 14 -14.59 15.56 -5.32
N TRP A 15 -14.59 14.23 -5.27
CA TRP A 15 -13.47 13.45 -4.78
C TRP A 15 -12.96 12.45 -5.83
N LEU A 16 -11.64 12.39 -5.94
CA LEU A 16 -10.91 11.35 -6.64
C LEU A 16 -10.38 10.37 -5.58
N LEU A 17 -10.95 9.18 -5.51
CA LEU A 17 -10.46 8.07 -4.70
C LEU A 17 -9.59 7.21 -5.61
N THR A 18 -8.34 6.92 -5.28
CA THR A 18 -7.45 6.26 -6.24
C THR A 18 -6.46 5.35 -5.59
N ASP A 19 -6.19 4.19 -6.18
CA ASP A 19 -4.99 3.44 -5.88
C ASP A 19 -3.72 4.19 -6.35
N LEU A 20 -2.53 3.70 -5.96
CA LEU A 20 -1.24 4.25 -6.32
C LEU A 20 -0.54 3.42 -7.41
N ASP A 21 -0.16 2.18 -7.11
CA ASP A 21 0.73 1.37 -7.95
C ASP A 21 -0.05 0.76 -9.13
N GLY A 22 0.40 0.98 -10.36
CA GLY A 22 -0.34 0.60 -11.58
C GLY A 22 -1.46 1.57 -11.97
N THR A 23 -1.78 2.53 -11.10
CA THR A 23 -2.85 3.52 -11.32
C THR A 23 -2.31 4.94 -11.54
N LEU A 24 -1.58 5.49 -10.56
CA LEU A 24 -0.96 6.82 -10.66
C LEU A 24 0.53 6.73 -11.01
N VAL A 25 1.21 5.67 -10.58
CA VAL A 25 2.63 5.41 -10.80
C VAL A 25 2.83 3.97 -11.21
N SER A 26 3.92 3.68 -11.93
CA SER A 26 4.23 2.31 -12.30
C SER A 26 4.48 1.39 -11.13
N THR A 27 3.90 0.19 -11.24
CA THR A 27 4.17 -0.88 -10.28
C THR A 27 5.68 -1.13 -10.22
N PRO A 28 6.22 -1.49 -9.04
CA PRO A 28 7.65 -1.75 -8.91
C PRO A 28 8.15 -2.83 -9.89
N HIS A 29 7.29 -3.77 -10.28
CA HIS A 29 7.63 -4.77 -11.29
C HIS A 29 7.91 -4.12 -12.66
N LYS A 30 7.06 -3.18 -13.11
CA LYS A 30 7.23 -2.41 -14.35
C LYS A 30 8.43 -1.44 -14.25
N ALA A 31 8.67 -0.89 -13.06
CA ALA A 31 9.77 0.04 -12.78
C ALA A 31 11.09 -0.62 -12.35
N HIS A 32 11.36 -1.87 -12.74
CA HIS A 32 12.61 -2.59 -12.42
C HIS A 32 13.00 -2.64 -10.93
N GLY A 33 12.01 -2.68 -10.06
CA GLY A 33 12.16 -2.70 -8.60
C GLY A 33 12.22 -1.32 -7.94
N GLN A 34 12.13 -0.23 -8.71
CA GLN A 34 12.09 1.13 -8.19
C GLN A 34 10.66 1.53 -7.78
N TYR A 35 10.57 2.46 -6.82
CA TYR A 35 9.32 3.08 -6.41
C TYR A 35 9.27 4.50 -6.96
N LEU A 36 8.68 4.67 -8.14
CA LEU A 36 8.64 5.95 -8.86
C LEU A 36 7.68 6.94 -8.21
N SER A 37 7.97 8.23 -8.34
CA SER A 37 7.09 9.31 -7.91
C SER A 37 6.03 9.64 -8.96
N VAL A 38 4.91 10.26 -8.57
CA VAL A 38 3.95 10.82 -9.54
C VAL A 38 4.59 11.90 -10.41
N ALA A 39 5.69 12.52 -9.94
CA ALA A 39 6.49 13.45 -10.73
C ALA A 39 7.21 12.78 -11.91
N ASP A 40 7.46 11.47 -11.84
CA ASP A 40 8.11 10.70 -12.90
C ASP A 40 7.09 10.15 -13.92
N GLY A 41 5.79 10.33 -13.65
CA GLY A 41 4.70 9.76 -14.43
C GLY A 41 3.82 10.80 -15.14
N PRO A 42 2.91 10.35 -16.02
CA PRO A 42 2.04 11.24 -16.80
C PRO A 42 0.97 11.94 -15.95
N CYS A 43 0.67 11.42 -14.75
CA CYS A 43 -0.46 11.87 -13.94
C CYS A 43 -0.26 13.21 -13.22
N LEU A 44 0.98 13.71 -13.06
CA LEU A 44 1.26 14.91 -12.24
C LEU A 44 0.39 16.10 -12.68
N GLY A 45 0.39 16.42 -13.97
CA GLY A 45 -0.34 17.59 -14.49
C GLY A 45 -1.84 17.49 -14.30
N ALA A 46 -2.43 16.30 -14.50
CA ALA A 46 -3.86 16.07 -14.30
C ALA A 46 -4.26 16.18 -12.82
N LEU A 47 -3.46 15.62 -11.91
CA LEU A 47 -3.71 15.70 -10.46
C LEU A 47 -3.58 17.14 -9.95
N GLN A 48 -2.57 17.88 -10.40
CA GLN A 48 -2.41 19.29 -10.07
C GLN A 48 -3.59 20.13 -10.59
N LYS A 49 -4.02 19.89 -11.84
CA LYS A 49 -5.21 20.54 -12.42
C LYS A 49 -6.47 20.24 -11.59
N TRP A 50 -6.69 18.99 -11.20
CA TRP A 50 -7.82 18.59 -10.36
C TRP A 50 -7.88 19.35 -9.03
N LEU A 51 -6.76 19.36 -8.28
CA LEU A 51 -6.64 20.11 -7.02
C LEU A 51 -6.84 21.62 -7.23
N SER A 52 -6.29 22.18 -8.30
CA SER A 52 -6.40 23.62 -8.61
C SER A 52 -7.84 24.07 -8.93
N LEU A 53 -8.68 23.14 -9.39
CA LEU A 53 -10.11 23.35 -9.66
C LEU A 53 -11.00 23.10 -8.42
N GLY A 54 -10.39 22.91 -7.24
CA GLY A 54 -11.07 22.69 -5.97
C GLY A 54 -11.52 21.25 -5.72
N GLY A 55 -11.07 20.29 -6.53
CA GLY A 55 -11.34 18.87 -6.33
C GLY A 55 -10.45 18.27 -5.24
N ASN A 56 -10.94 17.27 -4.53
CA ASN A 56 -10.21 16.55 -3.49
C ASN A 56 -9.64 15.23 -4.02
N ILE A 57 -8.54 14.77 -3.46
CA ILE A 57 -7.90 13.49 -3.80
C ILE A 57 -7.70 12.69 -2.51
N CYS A 58 -8.05 11.41 -2.53
CA CYS A 58 -7.68 10.45 -1.50
C CYS A 58 -6.96 9.27 -2.16
N VAL A 59 -5.65 9.16 -1.93
CA VAL A 59 -4.88 8.00 -2.39
C VAL A 59 -5.05 6.86 -1.38
N ILE A 60 -5.62 5.73 -1.80
CA ILE A 60 -5.93 4.55 -0.98
C ILE A 60 -5.05 3.39 -1.46
N THR A 61 -3.97 3.12 -0.74
CA THR A 61 -2.91 2.22 -1.19
C THR A 61 -2.48 1.22 -0.12
N THR A 62 -1.90 0.11 -0.57
CA THR A 62 -1.21 -0.87 0.29
C THR A 62 0.18 -0.40 0.70
N ALA A 63 0.72 0.61 0.01
CA ALA A 63 2.02 1.18 0.29
C ALA A 63 2.07 1.89 1.65
N ASP A 64 3.28 1.94 2.19
CA ASP A 64 3.61 2.52 3.49
C ASP A 64 4.11 3.97 3.33
N ARG A 65 5.08 4.38 4.13
CA ARG A 65 5.62 5.76 4.18
C ARG A 65 6.22 6.23 2.85
N ARG A 66 6.54 5.34 1.91
CA ARG A 66 7.03 5.75 0.58
C ARG A 66 6.04 6.65 -0.17
N VAL A 67 4.74 6.56 0.15
CA VAL A 67 3.68 7.40 -0.44
C VAL A 67 3.96 8.89 -0.22
N PHE A 68 4.65 9.27 0.85
CA PHE A 68 4.99 10.68 1.09
C PHE A 68 5.93 11.23 0.01
N GLN A 69 6.96 10.47 -0.38
CA GLN A 69 7.86 10.87 -1.45
C GLN A 69 7.22 10.69 -2.84
N GLN A 70 6.39 9.66 -3.01
CA GLN A 70 5.78 9.36 -4.29
C GLN A 70 4.62 10.30 -4.64
N VAL A 71 3.88 10.84 -3.65
CA VAL A 71 2.64 11.59 -3.89
C VAL A 71 2.64 12.95 -3.21
N HIS A 72 2.92 13.00 -1.90
CA HIS A 72 2.83 14.24 -1.14
C HIS A 72 3.84 15.28 -1.63
N VAL A 73 5.13 14.93 -1.69
CA VAL A 73 6.19 15.88 -2.10
C VAL A 73 5.91 16.52 -3.46
N PRO A 74 5.52 15.79 -4.52
CA PRO A 74 5.15 16.39 -5.82
C PRO A 74 3.90 17.28 -5.81
N LEU A 75 2.95 17.02 -4.91
CA LEU A 75 1.65 17.70 -4.88
C LEU A 75 1.52 18.75 -3.76
N GLN A 76 2.45 18.81 -2.81
CA GLN A 76 2.35 19.64 -1.60
C GLN A 76 2.18 21.14 -1.89
N LEU A 77 2.78 21.62 -3.00
CA LEU A 77 2.66 23.03 -3.41
C LEU A 77 1.31 23.35 -4.05
N THR A 78 0.61 22.34 -4.55
CA THR A 78 -0.74 22.50 -5.13
C THR A 78 -1.82 22.38 -4.07
N VAL A 79 -1.58 21.60 -3.03
CA VAL A 79 -2.40 21.59 -1.82
C VAL A 79 -2.32 22.99 -1.22
N LYS A 80 -3.45 23.71 -1.13
CA LYS A 80 -3.45 25.06 -0.55
C LYS A 80 -3.60 25.01 0.96
N ARG A 81 -3.12 26.07 1.61
CA ARG A 81 -3.03 26.15 3.06
C ARG A 81 -4.39 26.49 3.63
N CYS A 82 -5.01 25.53 4.32
CA CYS A 82 -6.04 25.79 5.33
C CYS A 82 -5.41 26.55 6.51
N GLU A 83 -4.88 27.75 6.30
CA GLU A 83 -4.59 28.65 7.41
C GLU A 83 -5.92 29.15 7.94
N GLY A 84 -6.46 28.39 8.89
CA GLY A 84 -7.48 28.87 9.81
C GLY A 84 -6.87 30.00 10.63
N SER A 85 -6.84 31.21 10.06
CA SER A 85 -6.74 32.39 10.90
C SER A 85 -8.02 32.40 11.75
N PRO A 86 -7.91 32.34 13.10
CA PRO A 86 -9.08 32.27 13.98
C PRO A 86 -9.99 33.50 13.88
N SER A 87 -9.58 34.54 13.16
CA SER A 87 -10.32 35.79 12.99
C SER A 87 -11.03 35.95 11.65
N VAL A 88 -10.94 34.99 10.71
CA VAL A 88 -11.62 35.09 9.41
C VAL A 88 -12.70 34.01 9.31
N PRO A 89 -13.99 34.37 9.18
CA PRO A 89 -15.07 33.40 9.05
C PRO A 89 -14.80 32.47 7.85
N ALA A 90 -15.21 31.22 8.01
CA ALA A 90 -14.87 30.02 7.23
C ALA A 90 -15.10 30.05 5.70
N SER A 91 -15.20 31.19 5.03
CA SER A 91 -15.49 31.33 3.60
C SER A 91 -14.33 30.97 2.65
N ARG A 92 -13.32 30.22 3.10
CA ARG A 92 -12.20 29.71 2.28
C ARG A 92 -12.36 28.23 1.91
N GLU A 93 -13.60 27.76 1.74
CA GLU A 93 -13.97 26.39 1.33
C GLU A 93 -13.68 26.05 -0.15
N ALA A 94 -12.68 26.70 -0.76
CA ALA A 94 -12.41 26.66 -2.20
C ALA A 94 -11.22 25.78 -2.59
N GLU A 95 -10.62 25.06 -1.64
CA GLU A 95 -9.30 24.46 -1.81
C GLU A 95 -9.36 22.94 -1.90
N GLY A 96 -8.66 22.38 -2.89
CA GLY A 96 -8.53 20.94 -3.06
C GLY A 96 -7.68 20.32 -1.94
N GLN A 97 -8.18 19.23 -1.37
CA GLN A 97 -7.54 18.49 -0.29
C GLN A 97 -6.84 17.24 -0.83
N LEU A 98 -5.77 16.82 -0.17
CA LEU A 98 -5.09 15.56 -0.43
C LEU A 98 -5.04 14.72 0.84
N LEU A 99 -5.66 13.54 0.78
CA LEU A 99 -5.61 12.52 1.82
C LEU A 99 -4.80 11.32 1.34
N LEU A 100 -4.09 10.67 2.28
CA LEU A 100 -3.26 9.49 2.04
C LEU A 100 -3.70 8.39 3.00
N SER A 101 -4.46 7.44 2.48
CA SER A 101 -4.88 6.23 3.16
C SER A 101 -3.88 5.11 2.85
N MET A 102 -3.04 4.77 3.83
CA MET A 102 -1.91 3.84 3.66
C MET A 102 -2.16 2.50 4.34
N CYS A 103 -1.27 1.53 4.12
CA CYS A 103 -1.32 0.21 4.75
C CYS A 103 -2.70 -0.45 4.58
N THR A 104 -3.24 -0.39 3.35
CA THR A 104 -4.55 -0.95 2.99
C THR A 104 -5.70 -0.34 3.79
N GLY A 105 -5.64 0.96 4.10
CA GLY A 105 -6.68 1.63 4.88
C GLY A 105 -6.53 1.46 6.40
N ALA A 106 -5.37 1.05 6.91
CA ALA A 106 -5.16 1.03 8.36
C ALA A 106 -4.97 2.44 8.94
N VAL A 107 -4.51 3.39 8.12
CA VAL A 107 -4.21 4.76 8.58
C VAL A 107 -4.58 5.78 7.52
N LEU A 108 -5.02 6.95 7.96
CA LEU A 108 -5.36 8.08 7.10
C LEU A 108 -4.53 9.30 7.52
N TYR A 109 -3.87 9.91 6.55
CA TYR A 109 -3.14 11.17 6.73
C TYR A 109 -3.75 12.27 5.86
N GLN A 110 -3.77 13.48 6.40
CA GLN A 110 -4.02 14.70 5.66
C GLN A 110 -2.69 15.31 5.20
N SER A 111 -2.57 15.59 3.91
CA SER A 111 -1.47 16.36 3.35
C SER A 111 -1.73 17.86 3.56
N THR A 112 -0.70 18.59 3.97
CA THR A 112 -0.67 20.05 4.09
C THR A 112 0.55 20.60 3.36
N PRO A 113 0.65 21.91 3.08
CA PRO A 113 1.88 22.47 2.50
C PRO A 113 3.13 22.27 3.36
N GLY A 114 2.98 22.06 4.67
CA GLY A 114 4.09 21.90 5.62
C GLY A 114 4.45 20.47 5.97
N GLY A 115 3.75 19.48 5.39
CA GLY A 115 3.94 18.06 5.71
C GLY A 115 2.63 17.28 5.78
N VAL A 116 2.68 16.09 6.36
CA VAL A 116 1.53 15.20 6.54
C VAL A 116 1.12 15.12 8.00
N CYS A 117 -0.18 15.03 8.27
CA CYS A 117 -0.75 14.92 9.60
C CYS A 117 -1.64 13.68 9.69
N LEU A 118 -1.41 12.82 10.68
CA LEU A 118 -2.28 11.67 10.94
C LEU A 118 -3.68 12.16 11.35
N GLU A 119 -4.72 11.54 10.82
CA GLU A 119 -6.12 11.82 11.18
C GLU A 119 -6.53 10.95 12.38
N PRO A 120 -6.57 11.48 13.62
CA PRO A 120 -6.80 10.65 14.80
C PRO A 120 -8.24 10.13 14.88
N SER A 121 -9.21 10.87 14.33
CA SER A 121 -10.61 10.44 14.36
C SER A 121 -10.85 9.21 13.47
N TYR A 122 -10.03 9.01 12.43
CA TYR A 122 -10.02 7.80 11.61
C TYR A 122 -9.64 6.55 12.40
N LEU A 123 -8.62 6.64 13.26
CA LEU A 123 -8.13 5.51 14.06
C LEU A 123 -9.12 5.09 15.15
N ALA A 124 -9.93 6.03 15.63
CA ALA A 124 -10.98 5.80 16.62
C ALA A 124 -12.35 5.50 16.00
N PHE A 125 -12.46 5.57 14.68
CA PHE A 125 -13.71 5.30 13.98
C PHE A 125 -14.03 3.80 14.05
N PRO A 126 -15.28 3.40 14.36
CA PRO A 126 -15.67 2.01 14.35
C PRO A 126 -15.74 1.50 12.91
N HIS A 127 -14.82 0.62 12.54
CA HIS A 127 -14.82 0.01 11.20
C HIS A 127 -15.65 -1.26 11.24
N THR A 128 -16.75 -1.26 10.50
CA THR A 128 -17.53 -2.46 10.19
C THR A 128 -16.90 -3.16 9.01
N ASN A 129 -16.70 -4.47 9.15
CA ASN A 129 -16.35 -5.28 8.00
C ASN A 129 -17.61 -5.39 7.13
N LEU A 130 -17.60 -4.87 5.89
CA LEU A 130 -18.62 -5.20 4.88
C LEU A 130 -18.47 -6.64 4.37
N GLY A 131 -17.96 -7.53 5.23
CA GLY A 131 -17.72 -8.93 4.91
C GLY A 131 -18.98 -9.53 4.33
N GLU A 132 -18.79 -10.28 3.24
CA GLU A 132 -19.83 -11.02 2.55
C GLU A 132 -20.72 -11.76 3.55
N PRO A 133 -22.02 -11.91 3.24
CA PRO A 133 -22.90 -12.75 4.05
C PRO A 133 -22.18 -14.08 4.25
N THR A 134 -21.78 -14.37 5.47
CA THR A 134 -21.09 -15.62 5.79
C THR A 134 -22.15 -16.70 5.66
N ILE A 135 -22.22 -17.33 4.48
CA ILE A 135 -23.31 -18.21 4.05
C ILE A 135 -23.51 -19.39 5.02
N THR A 136 -22.55 -19.65 5.91
CA THR A 136 -22.51 -20.84 6.76
C THR A 136 -22.94 -20.61 8.21
N SER A 137 -23.28 -19.39 8.62
CA SER A 137 -23.74 -19.12 9.99
C SER A 137 -25.26 -18.91 10.02
N SER A 138 -26.02 -19.93 10.40
CA SER A 138 -27.48 -19.86 10.59
C SER A 138 -27.92 -18.98 11.77
N SER A 139 -26.98 -18.30 12.43
CA SER A 139 -27.25 -17.30 13.47
C SER A 139 -26.81 -15.91 12.98
N PRO A 140 -27.71 -14.90 12.97
CA PRO A 140 -27.37 -13.51 12.67
C PRO A 140 -26.64 -12.90 13.87
N ALA A 141 -25.42 -13.36 14.14
CA ALA A 141 -24.53 -12.65 15.04
C ALA A 141 -24.12 -11.33 14.35
N GLU A 142 -24.37 -10.20 15.01
CA GLU A 142 -23.90 -8.91 14.50
C GLU A 142 -22.39 -8.99 14.21
N PRO A 143 -21.93 -8.50 13.05
CA PRO A 143 -20.53 -8.55 12.70
C PRO A 143 -19.73 -7.79 13.76
N PRO A 144 -18.63 -8.36 14.27
CA PRO A 144 -17.84 -7.73 15.32
C PRO A 144 -17.33 -6.37 14.82
N THR A 145 -17.81 -5.29 15.45
CA THR A 145 -17.30 -3.95 15.22
C THR A 145 -15.89 -3.85 15.77
N THR A 146 -14.94 -3.39 14.95
CA THR A 146 -13.58 -3.15 15.41
C THR A 146 -13.39 -1.66 15.65
N ALA A 147 -13.21 -1.27 16.91
CA ALA A 147 -13.07 0.14 17.31
C ALA A 147 -11.69 0.76 16.98
N ALA A 148 -10.77 0.00 16.40
CA ALA A 148 -9.45 0.49 16.04
C ALA A 148 -8.98 -0.17 14.74
N THR A 149 -8.21 0.55 13.94
CA THR A 149 -7.69 0.06 12.66
C THR A 149 -6.38 -0.71 12.78
N CYS A 150 -5.69 -0.56 13.91
CA CYS A 150 -4.34 -1.07 14.11
C CYS A 150 -4.30 -2.29 15.04
N LEU A 151 -3.18 -3.00 14.96
CA LEU A 151 -2.85 -4.14 15.80
C LEU A 151 -2.25 -3.65 17.12
N ASP A 152 -2.73 -4.21 18.23
CA ASP A 152 -2.09 -4.00 19.53
C ASP A 152 -0.85 -4.89 19.71
N LYS A 153 -0.09 -4.61 20.77
CA LYS A 153 1.16 -5.28 21.08
C LYS A 153 1.00 -6.80 21.25
N GLN A 154 -0.07 -7.25 21.91
CA GLN A 154 -0.28 -8.67 22.19
C GLN A 154 -0.59 -9.43 20.89
N ARG A 155 -1.49 -8.90 20.07
CA ARG A 155 -1.81 -9.44 18.74
C ARG A 155 -0.58 -9.47 17.84
N CYS A 156 0.21 -8.39 17.83
CA CYS A 156 1.45 -8.33 17.07
C CYS A 156 2.46 -9.39 17.49
N GLN A 157 2.62 -9.65 18.79
CA GLN A 157 3.56 -10.67 19.26
C GLN A 157 3.10 -12.07 18.88
N ALA A 158 1.83 -12.40 19.13
CA ALA A 158 1.28 -13.70 18.75
C ALA A 158 1.38 -13.95 17.24
N LEU A 159 1.04 -12.94 16.43
CA LEU A 159 1.14 -13.03 14.98
C LEU A 159 2.60 -13.13 14.51
N HIS A 160 3.51 -12.42 15.15
CA HIS A 160 4.94 -12.48 14.86
C HIS A 160 5.50 -13.90 15.01
N ASP A 161 5.19 -14.57 16.13
CA ASP A 161 5.65 -15.94 16.39
C ASP A 161 5.11 -16.91 15.33
N ILE A 162 3.82 -16.79 14.96
CA ILE A 162 3.20 -17.60 13.90
C ILE A 162 3.86 -17.36 12.53
N MET A 163 4.17 -16.10 12.19
CA MET A 163 4.82 -15.76 10.92
C MET A 163 6.22 -16.37 10.83
N ILE A 164 6.97 -16.40 11.94
CA ILE A 164 8.27 -17.07 12.01
C ILE A 164 8.11 -18.58 11.77
N ASP A 165 7.15 -19.22 12.42
CA ASP A 165 6.89 -20.66 12.23
C ASP A 165 6.50 -21.00 10.78
N ILE A 166 5.62 -20.20 10.17
CA ILE A 166 5.24 -20.34 8.75
C ILE A 166 6.47 -20.20 7.85
N PHE A 167 7.29 -19.17 8.08
CA PHE A 167 8.50 -18.96 7.29
C PHE A 167 9.49 -20.11 7.44
N LEU A 168 9.71 -20.60 8.66
CA LEU A 168 10.60 -21.74 8.92
C LEU A 168 10.08 -23.02 8.27
N HIS A 169 8.76 -23.24 8.24
CA HIS A 169 8.16 -24.36 7.52
C HIS A 169 8.43 -24.26 6.01
N TYR A 170 8.21 -23.08 5.41
CA TYR A 170 8.53 -22.86 4.00
C TYR A 170 10.02 -23.00 3.71
N ALA A 171 10.88 -22.43 4.57
CA ALA A 171 12.34 -22.52 4.44
C ALA A 171 12.84 -23.96 4.53
N ARG A 172 12.23 -24.80 5.39
CA ARG A 172 12.49 -26.24 5.43
C ARG A 172 12.23 -26.85 4.06
N ASP A 173 11.04 -26.68 3.51
CA ASP A 173 10.69 -27.29 2.22
C ASP A 173 11.60 -26.81 1.08
N VAL A 174 12.03 -25.55 1.10
CA VAL A 174 13.04 -25.02 0.16
C VAL A 174 14.42 -25.65 0.36
N ILE A 175 14.93 -25.73 1.60
CA ILE A 175 16.24 -26.33 1.93
C ILE A 175 16.26 -27.83 1.58
N PHE A 176 15.14 -28.52 1.78
CA PHE A 176 14.99 -29.93 1.46
C PHE A 176 14.68 -30.18 -0.02
N GLU A 177 14.47 -29.12 -0.81
CA GLU A 177 14.16 -29.17 -2.25
C GLU A 177 12.85 -29.91 -2.55
N VAL A 178 11.84 -29.71 -1.72
CA VAL A 178 10.48 -30.24 -1.95
C VAL A 178 9.94 -29.67 -3.27
N PRO A 179 9.51 -30.50 -4.23
CA PRO A 179 9.18 -30.05 -5.59
C PRO A 179 8.20 -28.87 -5.65
N GLU A 180 7.11 -28.93 -4.87
CA GLU A 180 6.10 -27.86 -4.79
C GLU A 180 6.67 -26.53 -4.31
N ALA A 181 7.57 -26.56 -3.32
CA ALA A 181 8.22 -25.36 -2.80
C ALA A 181 9.17 -24.76 -3.85
N MET A 182 9.93 -25.60 -4.55
CA MET A 182 10.82 -25.18 -5.63
C MET A 182 10.06 -24.61 -6.83
N GLU A 183 8.92 -25.22 -7.19
CA GLU A 183 8.03 -24.68 -8.21
C GLU A 183 7.49 -23.31 -7.78
N SER A 184 7.04 -23.18 -6.54
CA SER A 184 6.56 -21.89 -6.02
C SER A 184 7.64 -20.80 -6.04
N GLN A 185 8.91 -21.13 -5.73
CA GLN A 185 10.06 -20.21 -5.76
C GLN A 185 10.29 -19.62 -7.16
N SER A 186 9.98 -20.37 -8.22
CA SER A 186 10.10 -19.87 -9.60
C SER A 186 9.20 -18.67 -9.88
N CYS A 187 8.12 -18.50 -9.10
CA CYS A 187 7.18 -17.39 -9.22
C CYS A 187 7.63 -16.12 -8.49
N LEU A 188 8.72 -16.18 -7.71
CA LEU A 188 9.26 -15.00 -7.04
C LEU A 188 9.94 -14.06 -8.05
N SER A 189 9.76 -12.76 -7.83
CA SER A 189 10.50 -11.74 -8.57
C SER A 189 12.01 -11.87 -8.35
N LYS A 190 12.81 -11.30 -9.26
CA LYS A 190 14.28 -11.34 -9.22
C LYS A 190 14.85 -10.91 -7.86
N ARG A 191 14.25 -9.88 -7.24
CA ARG A 191 14.62 -9.36 -5.92
C ARG A 191 14.53 -10.43 -4.82
N TYR A 192 13.41 -11.13 -4.74
CA TYR A 192 13.20 -12.15 -3.69
C TYR A 192 13.90 -13.47 -4.00
N ARG A 193 14.10 -13.82 -5.28
CA ARG A 193 15.02 -14.92 -5.65
C ARG A 193 16.46 -14.62 -5.22
N LEU A 194 16.93 -13.39 -5.38
CA LEU A 194 18.25 -12.98 -4.90
C LEU A 194 18.33 -13.03 -3.36
N MET A 195 17.28 -12.62 -2.65
CA MET A 195 17.19 -12.75 -1.19
C MET A 195 17.38 -14.22 -0.75
N TRP A 196 16.62 -15.15 -1.33
CA TRP A 196 16.75 -16.58 -1.03
C TRP A 196 18.13 -17.14 -1.38
N SER A 197 18.65 -16.82 -2.57
CA SER A 197 20.00 -17.23 -2.99
C SER A 197 21.07 -16.80 -1.98
N LYS A 198 20.99 -15.56 -1.48
CA LYS A 198 21.94 -15.02 -0.50
C LYS A 198 21.76 -15.63 0.88
N LEU A 199 20.53 -15.89 1.31
CA LEU A 199 20.24 -16.61 2.56
C LEU A 199 20.82 -18.04 2.52
N LEU A 200 20.56 -18.80 1.45
CA LEU A 200 21.09 -20.16 1.29
C LEU A 200 22.62 -20.17 1.21
N HIS A 201 23.23 -19.20 0.51
CA HIS A 201 24.69 -19.05 0.47
C HIS A 201 25.29 -18.76 1.86
N TYR A 202 24.67 -17.88 2.64
CA TYR A 202 25.08 -17.61 4.02
C TYR A 202 24.99 -18.87 4.89
N LEU A 203 23.90 -19.65 4.77
CA LEU A 203 23.75 -20.92 5.49
C LEU A 203 24.81 -21.96 5.09
N ASN A 204 25.19 -22.02 3.81
CA ASN A 204 26.29 -22.87 3.35
C ASN A 204 27.63 -22.47 3.99
N GLY A 205 27.94 -21.17 4.02
CA GLY A 205 29.14 -20.65 4.67
C GLY A 205 29.19 -21.02 6.16
N LYS A 206 28.09 -20.83 6.89
CA LYS A 206 28.01 -21.21 8.31
C LYS A 206 28.16 -22.71 8.53
N PHE A 207 27.59 -23.54 7.66
CA PHE A 207 27.76 -24.99 7.73
C PHE A 207 29.22 -25.43 7.54
N GLN A 208 29.90 -24.86 6.53
CA GLN A 208 31.31 -25.16 6.26
C GLN A 208 32.22 -24.75 7.42
N MET A 209 31.95 -23.58 8.04
CA MET A 209 32.67 -23.14 9.24
C MET A 209 32.45 -24.08 10.43
N ASP A 210 31.22 -24.57 10.62
CA ASP A 210 30.90 -25.51 11.68
C ASP A 210 31.58 -26.88 11.46
N GLN A 211 31.56 -27.40 10.22
CA GLN A 211 32.30 -28.60 9.86
C GLN A 211 33.81 -28.46 10.13
N ALA A 212 34.42 -27.35 9.70
CA ALA A 212 35.83 -27.09 9.96
C ALA A 212 36.14 -27.04 11.46
N ARG A 213 35.28 -26.41 12.26
CA ARG A 213 35.41 -26.40 13.73
C ARG A 213 35.31 -27.81 14.32
N GLN A 214 34.33 -28.60 13.91
CA GLN A 214 34.17 -29.98 14.39
C GLN A 214 35.38 -30.86 14.03
N ILE A 215 35.99 -30.66 12.86
CA ILE A 215 37.22 -31.36 12.46
C ILE A 215 38.37 -31.00 13.40
N VAL A 216 38.61 -29.70 13.65
CA VAL A 216 39.66 -29.23 14.56
C VAL A 216 39.42 -29.74 15.99
N GLU A 217 38.19 -29.69 16.49
CA GLU A 217 37.85 -30.21 17.81
C GLU A 217 38.05 -31.72 17.95
N ARG A 218 37.70 -32.50 16.91
CA ARG A 218 37.97 -33.95 16.86
C ARG A 218 39.47 -34.22 16.88
N GLU A 219 40.25 -33.53 16.07
CA GLU A 219 41.71 -33.67 16.07
C GLU A 219 42.32 -33.32 17.43
N MET A 220 41.83 -32.28 18.09
CA MET A 220 42.26 -31.91 19.44
C MET A 220 41.89 -32.95 20.50
N LYS A 221 40.72 -33.60 20.38
CA LYS A 221 40.31 -34.70 21.29
C LYS A 221 41.13 -35.96 21.05
N ILE A 222 41.42 -36.29 19.80
CA ILE A 222 42.31 -37.41 19.42
C ILE A 222 43.70 -37.18 20.02
N LYS A 223 44.27 -35.97 19.85
CA LYS A 223 45.58 -35.61 20.41
C LYS A 223 45.64 -35.68 21.94
N ARG A 224 44.51 -35.46 22.63
CA ARG A 224 44.41 -35.56 24.09
C ARG A 224 44.16 -36.98 24.62
N GLY A 225 43.98 -37.97 23.74
CA GLY A 225 43.65 -39.34 24.15
C GLY A 225 42.24 -39.47 24.76
N GLU A 226 41.41 -38.43 24.66
CA GLU A 226 40.05 -38.38 25.24
C GLU A 226 39.03 -39.15 24.39
N MET A 227 39.40 -39.55 23.16
CA MET A 227 38.50 -40.17 22.21
C MET A 227 38.59 -41.69 22.29
N SER A 228 37.92 -42.27 23.30
CA SER A 228 37.58 -43.71 23.29
C SER A 228 36.62 -43.99 22.14
N SER A 229 36.63 -45.20 21.57
CA SER A 229 36.01 -45.60 20.30
C SER A 229 34.47 -45.58 20.26
N THR A 230 33.83 -44.57 20.85
CA THR A 230 32.38 -44.40 20.86
C THR A 230 31.88 -44.17 19.44
N LYS A 231 30.84 -44.92 19.07
CA LYS A 231 30.14 -44.89 17.79
C LYS A 231 30.09 -43.47 17.22
N SER A 232 30.64 -43.31 16.02
CA SER A 232 30.51 -42.09 15.23
C SER A 232 29.03 -41.75 15.11
N ASP A 233 28.60 -40.67 15.76
CA ASP A 233 27.33 -40.05 15.40
C ASP A 233 27.38 -39.78 13.90
N SER A 234 26.40 -40.34 13.18
CA SER A 234 26.24 -40.09 11.75
C SER A 234 26.29 -38.58 11.52
N PRO A 235 27.09 -38.09 10.56
CA PRO A 235 27.13 -36.67 10.27
C PRO A 235 25.71 -36.18 10.01
N THR A 236 25.24 -35.23 10.84
CA THR A 236 23.93 -34.61 10.67
C THR A 236 23.84 -34.14 9.22
N SER A 237 22.78 -34.52 8.51
CA SER A 237 22.66 -34.15 7.10
C SER A 237 22.74 -32.64 6.96
N GLU A 238 23.47 -32.16 5.94
CA GLU A 238 23.68 -30.74 5.69
C GLU A 238 22.36 -29.95 5.67
N LYS A 239 21.33 -30.51 5.02
CA LYS A 239 19.99 -29.94 4.94
C LYS A 239 19.36 -29.76 6.33
N LEU A 240 19.46 -30.77 7.20
CA LEU A 240 18.93 -30.72 8.56
C LEU A 240 19.71 -29.72 9.43
N TRP A 241 21.03 -29.65 9.27
CA TRP A 241 21.86 -28.66 9.98
C TRP A 241 21.44 -27.24 9.62
N LYS A 242 21.27 -26.91 8.33
CA LYS A 242 20.89 -25.57 7.87
C LYS A 242 19.52 -25.14 8.40
N TYR A 243 18.56 -26.06 8.36
CA TYR A 243 17.23 -25.81 8.91
C TYR A 243 17.28 -25.56 10.43
N ASN A 244 17.99 -26.41 11.18
CA ASN A 244 18.15 -26.25 12.63
C ASN A 244 18.91 -24.96 12.97
N TYR A 245 19.92 -24.59 12.18
CA TYR A 245 20.63 -23.32 12.35
C TYR A 245 19.66 -22.15 12.22
N LEU A 246 18.85 -22.10 11.15
CA LEU A 246 17.88 -21.02 10.94
C LEU A 246 16.82 -20.98 12.04
N ARG A 247 16.31 -22.14 12.48
CA ARG A 247 15.34 -22.25 13.58
C ARG A 247 15.92 -21.74 14.91
N ASN A 248 17.17 -22.07 15.22
CA ASN A 248 17.84 -21.62 16.44
C ASN A 248 18.30 -20.16 16.38
N HIS A 249 18.24 -19.54 15.20
CA HIS A 249 18.57 -18.14 14.96
C HIS A 249 17.38 -17.40 14.34
N ASP A 250 16.17 -17.67 14.81
CA ASP A 250 14.92 -17.02 14.37
C ASP A 250 15.01 -15.47 14.37
N LYS A 251 15.75 -14.89 15.31
CA LYS A 251 16.04 -13.45 15.37
C LYS A 251 16.71 -12.92 14.10
N LEU A 252 17.47 -13.76 13.37
CA LEU A 252 18.05 -13.40 12.08
C LEU A 252 16.96 -13.03 11.08
N ILE A 253 15.84 -13.75 11.05
CA ILE A 253 14.69 -13.51 10.15
C ILE A 253 14.14 -12.09 10.36
N ASN A 254 14.08 -11.64 11.61
CA ASN A 254 13.70 -10.27 11.95
C ASN A 254 14.75 -9.27 11.53
N LYS A 255 16.01 -9.49 11.92
CA LYS A 255 17.11 -8.56 11.63
C LYS A 255 17.25 -8.30 10.13
N VAL A 256 17.09 -9.31 9.29
CA VAL A 256 17.16 -9.13 7.83
C VAL A 256 15.90 -8.52 7.22
N GLY A 257 14.79 -8.45 7.98
CA GLY A 257 13.51 -7.85 7.56
C GLY A 257 12.64 -8.75 6.71
N ILE A 258 12.70 -10.08 6.93
CA ILE A 258 11.76 -11.04 6.33
C ILE A 258 10.37 -10.88 6.98
N VAL A 259 10.33 -10.72 8.30
CA VAL A 259 9.13 -10.30 9.04
C VAL A 259 9.25 -8.81 9.35
N ARG A 260 8.25 -8.03 8.93
CA ARG A 260 8.23 -6.57 9.09
C ARG A 260 7.01 -6.13 9.89
N LYS A 261 7.19 -5.10 10.69
CA LYS A 261 6.11 -4.36 11.37
C LYS A 261 6.09 -2.96 10.77
N GLU A 262 4.94 -2.56 10.23
CA GLU A 262 4.74 -1.19 9.79
C GLU A 262 4.05 -0.42 10.89
N TYR A 263 4.81 0.50 11.51
CA TYR A 263 4.31 1.31 12.60
C TYR A 263 3.58 2.55 12.08
N ILE A 264 2.53 2.97 12.77
CA ILE A 264 2.00 4.33 12.59
C ILE A 264 3.09 5.28 13.03
N SER A 265 3.58 6.06 12.07
CA SER A 265 4.52 7.10 12.39
C SER A 265 3.77 8.29 12.94
N ALA A 266 3.95 8.60 14.23
CA ALA A 266 3.46 9.85 14.82
C ALA A 266 4.20 11.10 14.29
N ILE A 267 4.97 10.97 13.21
CA ILE A 267 5.92 11.95 12.73
C ILE A 267 5.17 13.14 12.12
N PRO A 268 5.27 14.34 12.71
CA PRO A 268 5.19 15.59 11.95
C PRO A 268 6.57 15.74 11.33
N ALA A 269 6.84 15.01 10.25
CA ALA A 269 8.00 15.33 9.44
C ALA A 269 7.55 16.54 8.66
N ILE A 270 7.95 17.71 9.15
CA ILE A 270 8.42 18.72 8.23
C ILE A 270 9.45 17.97 7.39
N LEU A 271 9.03 17.53 6.20
CA LEU A 271 9.96 17.08 5.17
C LEU A 271 10.82 18.32 4.93
N ARG A 272 11.98 18.37 5.60
CA ARG A 272 12.91 19.49 5.46
C ARG A 272 13.14 19.67 3.97
N SER A 273 13.15 20.93 3.52
CA SER A 273 13.30 21.26 2.11
C SER A 273 14.44 20.42 1.52
N PRO A 274 14.29 19.84 0.32
CA PRO A 274 15.39 19.18 -0.38
C PRO A 274 16.69 20.03 -0.40
N ASP A 275 16.56 21.35 -0.31
CA ASP A 275 17.68 22.30 -0.24
C ASP A 275 18.57 22.11 0.99
N ASP A 276 18.04 21.60 2.12
CA ASP A 276 18.84 21.31 3.32
C ASP A 276 19.66 20.01 3.17
N ALA A 277 19.28 19.12 2.25
CA ALA A 277 19.97 17.85 2.02
C ALA A 277 21.15 17.97 1.03
N ALA A 278 21.21 19.05 0.24
CA ALA A 278 22.26 19.28 -0.74
C ALA A 278 23.65 19.57 -0.13
N SER A 279 23.76 19.76 1.19
CA SER A 279 25.03 20.09 1.87
C SER A 279 25.78 18.89 2.48
N THR A 280 25.32 17.64 2.26
CA THR A 280 26.01 16.43 2.76
C THR A 280 26.39 15.48 1.62
N THR A 281 27.26 15.93 0.72
CA THR A 281 28.07 15.03 -0.10
C THR A 281 29.15 14.41 0.77
N SER A 282 28.80 13.34 1.49
CA SER A 282 29.80 12.49 2.14
C SER A 282 30.65 11.81 1.07
N THR A 283 31.88 12.27 0.88
CA THR A 283 32.93 11.58 0.13
C THR A 283 33.07 10.15 0.68
N PRO A 284 33.08 9.11 -0.17
CA PRO A 284 33.32 7.75 0.30
C PRO A 284 34.76 7.68 0.86
N ASN A 285 34.88 7.47 2.17
CA ASN A 285 36.18 7.27 2.81
C ASN A 285 36.90 6.06 2.19
N PRO A 286 38.20 6.16 1.87
CA PRO A 286 38.98 5.05 1.34
C PRO A 286 39.05 3.91 2.38
N THR A 287 38.68 2.71 1.93
CA THR A 287 38.65 1.49 2.73
C THR A 287 40.05 1.16 3.25
N PRO A 288 40.25 1.02 4.59
CA PRO A 288 41.55 0.60 5.14
C PRO A 288 41.84 -0.87 4.80
N PRO A 289 43.14 -1.26 4.75
CA PRO A 289 43.56 -2.61 4.39
C PRO A 289 42.97 -3.66 5.36
N ILE A 290 42.44 -4.72 4.75
CA ILE A 290 41.70 -5.80 5.41
C ILE A 290 42.65 -6.64 6.26
N SER A 291 42.60 -6.46 7.57
CA SER A 291 43.09 -7.43 8.56
C SER A 291 42.09 -8.62 8.62
N PRO A 292 42.55 -9.88 8.77
CA PRO A 292 41.68 -11.07 8.84
C PRO A 292 40.82 -11.01 10.11
N ALA A 293 39.66 -10.39 9.98
CA ALA A 293 38.78 -10.09 11.10
C ALA A 293 37.73 -11.20 11.30
N ALA A 294 37.45 -11.41 12.59
CA ALA A 294 36.55 -12.38 13.20
C ALA A 294 35.15 -12.55 12.54
N PRO A 295 34.49 -13.71 12.77
CA PRO A 295 33.17 -14.11 12.23
C PRO A 295 32.01 -13.12 12.40
N VAL A 296 32.14 -12.11 13.28
CA VAL A 296 31.12 -11.09 13.54
C VAL A 296 30.89 -10.18 12.33
N LYS A 297 31.92 -9.88 11.53
CA LYS A 297 31.79 -8.96 10.38
C LYS A 297 30.94 -9.54 9.25
N GLU A 298 30.94 -10.86 9.09
CA GLU A 298 30.22 -11.55 8.01
C GLU A 298 28.69 -11.46 8.20
N GLU A 299 28.20 -11.72 9.41
CA GLU A 299 26.76 -11.68 9.70
C GLU A 299 26.20 -10.26 9.58
N THR A 300 26.90 -9.26 10.12
CA THR A 300 26.49 -7.85 9.96
C THR A 300 26.45 -7.45 8.48
N THR A 301 27.45 -7.84 7.70
CA THR A 301 27.49 -7.55 6.25
C THR A 301 26.32 -8.22 5.52
N PHE A 302 26.02 -9.48 5.85
CA PHE A 302 24.87 -10.21 5.33
C PHE A 302 23.53 -9.54 5.69
N ILE A 303 23.36 -9.16 6.95
CA ILE A 303 22.16 -8.46 7.43
C ILE A 303 21.98 -7.14 6.69
N SER A 304 23.00 -6.28 6.63
CA SER A 304 22.94 -5.00 5.93
C SER A 304 22.64 -5.18 4.44
N PHE A 305 23.24 -6.19 3.80
CA PHE A 305 22.94 -6.51 2.40
C PHE A 305 21.47 -6.86 2.22
N LEU A 306 20.90 -7.74 3.06
CA LEU A 306 19.50 -8.12 2.94
C LEU A 306 18.56 -6.97 3.30
N GLN A 307 18.85 -6.18 4.33
CA GLN A 307 18.06 -4.99 4.69
C GLN A 307 18.01 -4.00 3.52
N ASN A 308 19.14 -3.71 2.88
CA ASN A 308 19.20 -2.87 1.69
C ASN A 308 18.44 -3.49 0.51
N LEU A 309 18.67 -4.77 0.24
CA LEU A 309 17.96 -5.50 -0.81
C LEU A 309 16.46 -5.45 -0.59
N LEU A 310 16.00 -5.54 0.66
CA LEU A 310 14.60 -5.61 1.05
C LEU A 310 13.95 -4.24 1.33
N GLY A 311 14.74 -3.15 1.32
CA GLY A 311 14.26 -1.79 1.56
C GLY A 311 13.74 -1.61 2.97
N VAL A 312 14.40 -2.24 3.95
CA VAL A 312 14.05 -2.14 5.38
C VAL A 312 14.61 -0.82 5.89
N ASP A 313 13.76 0.01 6.48
CA ASP A 313 14.18 1.27 7.10
C ASP A 313 14.91 0.99 8.42
N THR A 314 16.24 0.97 8.37
CA THR A 314 17.13 0.75 9.52
C THR A 314 17.08 1.89 10.54
N SER A 315 16.48 3.03 10.21
CA SER A 315 16.32 4.15 11.15
C SER A 315 15.26 3.86 12.21
N THR A 316 14.39 2.87 11.99
CA THR A 316 13.35 2.51 12.95
C THR A 316 13.92 1.57 14.01
N PRO A 317 13.97 1.94 15.31
CA PRO A 317 14.45 1.05 16.35
C PRO A 317 13.62 -0.22 16.36
N GLN A 318 14.24 -1.35 16.03
CA GLN A 318 13.58 -2.65 15.86
C GLN A 318 13.34 -3.35 17.21
N ASP A 319 14.10 -2.97 18.25
CA ASP A 319 14.04 -3.61 19.56
C ASP A 319 13.13 -2.84 20.53
N ASP A 320 11.93 -3.37 20.74
CA ASP A 320 11.06 -3.01 21.87
C ASP A 320 11.68 -3.42 23.23
N ALA A 321 12.73 -4.25 23.23
CA ALA A 321 13.27 -4.93 24.40
C ALA A 321 14.16 -4.05 25.31
N ASN A 322 14.69 -2.93 24.82
CA ASN A 322 15.66 -2.10 25.56
C ASN A 322 15.14 -0.71 25.94
N ILE A 323 13.83 -0.45 25.85
CA ILE A 323 13.22 0.68 26.56
C ILE A 323 13.04 0.25 28.02
N THR A 324 14.17 -0.02 28.69
CA THR A 324 14.22 -0.19 30.13
C THR A 324 13.86 1.17 30.71
N THR A 325 12.82 1.18 31.53
CA THR A 325 12.32 2.31 32.31
C THR A 325 13.45 2.95 33.11
N HIS A 326 14.21 3.86 32.50
CA HIS A 326 14.96 4.84 33.28
C HIS A 326 13.94 5.79 33.87
N THR A 327 13.58 5.49 35.12
CA THR A 327 12.69 6.22 36.01
C THR A 327 13.32 7.57 36.34
N THR A 328 13.39 8.50 35.38
CA THR A 328 13.60 9.91 35.69
C THR A 328 12.31 10.42 36.31
N THR A 329 12.35 10.69 37.61
CA THR A 329 11.28 11.13 38.52
C THR A 329 10.71 12.54 38.23
N SER A 330 10.72 12.96 36.96
CA SER A 330 10.10 14.20 36.51
C SER A 330 8.59 14.03 36.38
N SER A 331 7.85 14.63 37.31
CA SER A 331 6.41 14.54 37.59
C SER A 331 5.44 15.08 36.52
N ASN A 332 5.81 15.09 35.23
CA ASN A 332 4.90 15.38 34.12
C ASN A 332 4.82 14.18 33.18
N SER A 333 4.11 13.14 33.63
CA SER A 333 3.98 11.83 32.98
C SER A 333 3.13 11.90 31.70
N CYS A 334 3.77 12.21 30.58
CA CYS A 334 3.24 11.85 29.26
C CYS A 334 3.43 10.34 29.11
N LEU A 335 2.33 9.57 29.12
CA LEU A 335 2.36 8.11 28.97
C LEU A 335 3.26 7.73 27.78
N PRO A 336 4.10 6.67 27.91
CA PRO A 336 4.95 6.21 26.82
C PRO A 336 4.06 5.96 25.59
N ARG A 337 4.33 6.69 24.51
CA ARG A 337 3.59 6.58 23.26
C ARG A 337 3.69 5.15 22.75
N GLN A 338 2.65 4.37 22.99
CA GLN A 338 2.55 3.02 22.47
C GLN A 338 2.60 3.11 20.95
N ARG A 339 3.62 2.49 20.34
CA ARG A 339 3.72 2.42 18.88
C ARG A 339 2.63 1.49 18.38
N LEU A 340 1.66 2.04 17.67
CA LEU A 340 0.62 1.27 17.02
C LEU A 340 1.19 0.64 15.74
N VAL A 341 0.87 -0.62 15.49
CA VAL A 341 1.28 -1.34 14.28
C VAL A 341 0.10 -1.33 13.31
N ALA A 342 0.27 -0.70 12.16
CA ALA A 342 -0.74 -0.62 11.11
C ALA A 342 -0.94 -1.99 10.43
N GLN A 343 0.17 -2.64 10.05
CA GLN A 343 0.17 -3.97 9.45
C GLN A 343 1.50 -4.70 9.71
N MET A 344 1.49 -6.02 9.53
CA MET A 344 2.69 -6.87 9.55
C MET A 344 2.87 -7.54 8.19
N ILE A 345 4.11 -7.77 7.75
CA ILE A 345 4.40 -8.32 6.43
C ILE A 345 5.39 -9.46 6.55
N LEU A 346 5.08 -10.60 5.94
CA LEU A 346 5.99 -11.72 5.73
C LEU A 346 6.43 -11.72 4.27
N VAL A 347 7.69 -11.46 3.99
CA VAL A 347 8.20 -11.38 2.61
C VAL A 347 8.96 -12.65 2.18
N GLY A 348 9.10 -12.83 0.86
CA GLY A 348 9.84 -13.94 0.29
C GLY A 348 9.03 -15.24 0.19
N ILE A 349 7.73 -15.21 0.45
CA ILE A 349 6.83 -16.33 0.21
C ILE A 349 5.97 -16.00 -1.02
N PRO A 350 6.03 -16.82 -2.09
CA PRO A 350 5.25 -16.58 -3.31
C PRO A 350 3.77 -16.85 -3.06
N MET A 351 2.89 -16.14 -3.78
CA MET A 351 1.44 -16.30 -3.65
C MET A 351 0.96 -17.75 -3.86
N LYS A 352 1.58 -18.51 -4.77
CA LYS A 352 1.26 -19.93 -5.01
C LYS A 352 1.46 -20.84 -3.78
N ALA A 353 2.27 -20.41 -2.83
CA ALA A 353 2.53 -21.14 -1.60
C ALA A 353 1.50 -20.83 -0.50
N PHE A 354 0.61 -19.85 -0.70
CA PHE A 354 -0.27 -19.33 0.34
C PHE A 354 -1.14 -20.41 0.98
N ASP A 355 -1.93 -21.15 0.19
CA ASP A 355 -2.89 -22.13 0.72
C ASP A 355 -2.19 -23.23 1.53
N LYS A 356 -1.03 -23.71 1.06
CA LYS A 356 -0.27 -24.77 1.73
C LYS A 356 0.25 -24.36 3.11
N TYR A 357 0.87 -23.18 3.22
CA TYR A 357 1.57 -22.78 4.45
C TYR A 357 0.72 -21.91 5.39
N PHE A 358 -0.28 -21.19 4.87
CA PHE A 358 -1.14 -20.30 5.67
C PHE A 358 -2.52 -20.92 5.96
N GLY A 359 -3.01 -21.82 5.10
CA GLY A 359 -4.28 -22.52 5.29
C GLY A 359 -4.43 -23.18 6.67
N PRO A 360 -3.41 -23.90 7.19
CA PRO A 360 -3.46 -24.49 8.53
C PRO A 360 -3.62 -23.48 9.67
N TYR A 361 -3.32 -22.20 9.45
CA TYR A 361 -3.36 -21.12 10.45
C TYR A 361 -4.60 -20.22 10.30
N ALA A 362 -5.49 -20.46 9.33
CA ALA A 362 -6.64 -19.60 9.06
C ALA A 362 -7.51 -19.36 10.31
N GLN A 363 -7.84 -20.42 11.06
CA GLN A 363 -8.62 -20.30 12.31
C GLN A 363 -7.89 -19.49 13.39
N ILE A 364 -6.55 -19.56 13.43
CA ILE A 364 -5.75 -18.80 14.38
C ILE A 364 -5.75 -17.33 14.01
N PHE A 365 -5.55 -16.98 12.73
CA PHE A 365 -5.67 -15.60 12.25
C PHE A 365 -7.05 -15.01 12.56
N ASP A 366 -8.09 -15.82 12.38
CA ASP A 366 -9.45 -15.45 12.68
C ASP A 366 -9.65 -15.15 14.17
N SER A 367 -9.12 -15.99 15.06
CA SER A 367 -9.16 -15.78 16.51
C SER A 367 -8.37 -14.55 16.96
N LEU A 368 -7.26 -14.23 16.27
CA LEU A 368 -6.47 -13.03 16.53
C LEU A 368 -7.15 -11.76 16.00
N GLY A 369 -8.19 -11.90 15.18
CA GLY A 369 -8.89 -10.79 14.53
C GLY A 369 -8.02 -10.12 13.47
N VAL A 370 -7.24 -10.91 12.73
CA VAL A 370 -6.39 -10.43 11.62
C VAL A 370 -6.79 -11.08 10.31
N SER A 371 -6.51 -10.40 9.21
CA SER A 371 -6.71 -10.91 7.85
C SER A 371 -5.36 -11.07 7.17
N ALA A 372 -5.11 -12.23 6.58
CA ALA A 372 -3.93 -12.50 5.78
C ALA A 372 -4.25 -12.27 4.29
N ILE A 373 -3.50 -11.38 3.65
CA ILE A 373 -3.69 -11.00 2.25
C ILE A 373 -2.43 -11.42 1.49
N SER A 374 -2.57 -12.39 0.60
CA SER A 374 -1.49 -12.84 -0.25
C SER A 374 -1.16 -11.80 -1.32
N GLN A 375 0.13 -11.52 -1.50
CA GLN A 375 0.70 -10.68 -2.55
C GLN A 375 1.71 -11.51 -3.36
N PRO A 376 2.14 -11.08 -4.55
CA PRO A 376 3.01 -11.88 -5.41
C PRO A 376 4.29 -12.42 -4.74
N ASN A 377 4.86 -11.68 -3.77
CA ASN A 377 6.10 -12.06 -3.09
C ASN A 377 6.03 -11.94 -1.55
N SER A 378 4.83 -11.76 -1.00
CA SER A 378 4.65 -11.44 0.42
C SER A 378 3.25 -11.80 0.88
N VAL A 379 3.06 -11.85 2.20
CA VAL A 379 1.74 -11.92 2.82
C VAL A 379 1.64 -10.76 3.82
N VAL A 380 0.60 -9.95 3.66
CA VAL A 380 0.31 -8.81 4.54
C VAL A 380 -0.75 -9.23 5.53
N PHE A 381 -0.55 -8.87 6.77
CA PHE A 381 -1.49 -9.06 7.87
C PHE A 381 -1.96 -7.72 8.38
N SER A 382 -3.25 -7.45 8.19
CA SER A 382 -3.93 -6.28 8.75
C SER A 382 -4.96 -6.73 9.77
N ARG A 383 -5.49 -5.78 10.53
CA ARG A 383 -6.65 -6.05 11.38
C ARG A 383 -7.84 -6.46 10.51
N ARG A 384 -8.59 -7.46 10.96
CA ARG A 384 -9.76 -7.96 10.25
C ARG A 384 -10.77 -6.84 10.02
N GLY A 385 -11.28 -6.76 8.79
CA GLY A 385 -12.21 -5.72 8.36
C GLY A 385 -11.55 -4.40 7.95
N ILE A 386 -10.23 -4.29 8.10
CA ILE A 386 -9.46 -3.14 7.62
C ILE A 386 -8.91 -3.43 6.24
N ASP A 387 -9.30 -2.56 5.32
CA ASP A 387 -9.17 -2.75 3.90
C ASP A 387 -9.35 -1.41 3.15
N LYS A 388 -9.18 -1.38 1.82
CA LYS A 388 -9.28 -0.12 1.04
C LYS A 388 -10.67 0.53 1.16
N SER A 389 -11.73 -0.26 1.36
CA SER A 389 -13.08 0.26 1.55
C SER A 389 -13.27 0.94 2.91
N SER A 390 -12.41 0.67 3.89
CA SER A 390 -12.49 1.26 5.24
C SER A 390 -12.38 2.79 5.21
N THR A 391 -11.52 3.32 4.34
CA THR A 391 -11.41 4.76 4.12
C THR A 391 -12.66 5.34 3.47
N VAL A 392 -13.24 4.64 2.49
CA VAL A 392 -14.48 5.08 1.83
C VAL A 392 -15.63 5.11 2.83
N ARG A 393 -15.78 4.08 3.67
CA ARG A 393 -16.80 4.02 4.74
C ARG A 393 -16.68 5.16 5.74
N TYR A 394 -15.45 5.48 6.15
CA TYR A 394 -15.21 6.59 7.05
C TYR A 394 -15.59 7.93 6.41
N LEU A 395 -15.25 8.12 5.14
CA LEU A 395 -15.50 9.36 4.40
C LEU A 395 -16.99 9.55 4.03
N ASP A 396 -17.72 8.47 3.79
CA ASP A 396 -19.11 8.49 3.31
C ASP A 396 -20.15 8.71 4.42
N GLU A 397 -21.04 9.68 4.19
CA GLU A 397 -22.10 10.08 5.13
C GLU A 397 -23.10 8.96 5.45
N ALA A 398 -23.42 8.13 4.46
CA ALA A 398 -24.47 7.11 4.57
C ALA A 398 -24.09 5.92 5.47
N HIS A 399 -22.80 5.69 5.70
CA HIS A 399 -22.30 4.53 6.45
C HIS A 399 -21.94 4.84 7.90
N THR A 400 -22.11 6.09 8.35
CA THR A 400 -21.93 6.40 9.76
C THR A 400 -23.07 5.81 10.59
N PRO A 401 -22.76 5.12 11.71
CA PRO A 401 -23.78 4.63 12.62
C PRO A 401 -24.69 5.80 13.05
N GLN A 402 -25.95 5.79 12.59
CA GLN A 402 -26.93 6.84 12.91
C GLN A 402 -27.23 6.95 14.42
N HIS A 403 -26.73 6.01 15.23
CA HIS A 403 -26.92 5.99 16.68
C HIS A 403 -25.62 6.30 17.44
N GLY A 404 -25.47 7.57 17.82
CA GLY A 404 -24.75 7.94 19.04
C GLY A 404 -23.22 7.90 19.01
N TRP A 405 -22.57 7.71 17.85
CA TRP A 405 -21.12 7.93 17.78
C TRP A 405 -20.84 9.44 17.91
N ILE A 406 -20.59 9.86 19.14
CA ILE A 406 -20.01 11.17 19.42
C ILE A 406 -18.51 10.98 19.23
N ALA A 407 -17.96 11.60 18.17
CA ALA A 407 -16.52 11.66 17.99
C ALA A 407 -15.90 12.02 19.34
N PRO A 408 -15.03 11.17 19.92
CA PRO A 408 -14.52 11.37 21.26
C PRO A 408 -14.05 12.81 21.35
N SER A 409 -14.64 13.59 22.26
CA SER A 409 -14.34 15.01 22.36
C SER A 409 -12.87 15.13 22.73
N VAL A 410 -12.01 15.32 21.73
CA VAL A 410 -10.57 15.55 21.87
C VAL A 410 -10.38 16.95 22.46
N THR A 411 -10.86 17.12 23.69
CA THR A 411 -10.75 18.35 24.48
C THR A 411 -9.55 18.25 25.43
N THR A 412 -9.00 17.05 25.62
CA THR A 412 -7.83 16.78 26.45
C THR A 412 -6.81 15.90 25.73
N ALA A 413 -6.56 16.14 24.44
CA ALA A 413 -5.32 15.60 23.86
C ALA A 413 -4.15 16.17 24.70
N PRO A 414 -3.29 15.33 25.28
CA PRO A 414 -2.16 15.79 26.06
C PRO A 414 -1.36 16.77 25.20
N LYS A 415 -0.95 17.91 25.78
CA LYS A 415 -0.11 18.93 25.15
C LYS A 415 1.14 18.25 24.58
N SER A 416 1.03 17.82 23.34
CA SER A 416 2.05 17.08 22.64
C SER A 416 2.98 18.12 22.02
N PRO A 417 4.29 18.12 22.33
CA PRO A 417 5.24 19.08 21.76
C PRO A 417 5.37 18.98 20.23
N CYS A 418 4.73 17.97 19.62
CA CYS A 418 4.69 17.75 18.18
C CYS A 418 3.52 18.48 17.49
N TYR A 419 2.55 18.98 18.26
CA TYR A 419 1.51 19.89 17.76
C TYR A 419 1.83 21.27 18.32
N PRO A 420 2.12 22.29 17.48
CA PRO A 420 2.35 23.62 17.99
C PRO A 420 1.16 24.03 18.85
N ALA A 421 1.41 24.55 20.06
CA ALA A 421 0.38 24.83 21.07
C ALA A 421 -0.75 25.79 20.59
N ASN A 422 -0.56 26.39 19.41
CA ASN A 422 -1.47 27.32 18.77
C ASN A 422 -2.16 26.74 17.52
N ALA A 423 -1.79 25.52 17.08
CA ALA A 423 -2.62 24.76 16.15
C ALA A 423 -3.80 24.19 16.95
N VAL A 424 -4.76 25.05 17.26
CA VAL A 424 -6.14 24.63 17.32
C VAL A 424 -6.44 24.11 15.92
N VAL A 425 -6.11 22.85 15.66
CA VAL A 425 -6.61 22.11 14.51
C VAL A 425 -8.11 22.15 14.72
N GLY A 426 -8.77 23.12 14.07
CA GLY A 426 -10.22 23.17 14.00
C GLY A 426 -10.64 21.76 13.61
N LYS A 427 -11.51 21.14 14.42
CA LYS A 427 -12.00 19.78 14.28
C LYS A 427 -12.63 19.57 12.89
N ILE A 428 -11.84 19.40 11.85
CA ILE A 428 -12.33 18.92 10.56
C ILE A 428 -12.20 17.41 10.65
N ALA A 429 -13.17 16.78 11.31
CA ALA A 429 -13.35 15.35 11.13
C ALA A 429 -13.76 15.16 9.68
N PHE A 430 -12.97 14.40 8.92
CA PHE A 430 -13.31 14.00 7.55
C PHE A 430 -14.42 12.95 7.50
N ALA A 431 -14.82 12.42 8.66
CA ALA A 431 -15.97 11.56 8.78
C ALA A 431 -17.20 12.23 8.13
N ASN A 432 -17.87 11.54 7.21
CA ASN A 432 -19.07 12.04 6.52
C ASN A 432 -18.83 13.28 5.65
N SER A 433 -17.60 13.51 5.21
CA SER A 433 -17.26 14.68 4.37
C SER A 433 -17.49 14.45 2.87
N VAL A 434 -17.89 13.24 2.48
CA VAL A 434 -17.90 12.79 1.08
C VAL A 434 -19.28 12.34 0.62
N ASN A 435 -19.78 12.94 -0.46
CA ASN A 435 -20.91 12.42 -1.23
C ASN A 435 -20.37 11.48 -2.33
N LEU A 436 -20.58 10.18 -2.21
CA LEU A 436 -20.08 9.16 -3.16
C LEU A 436 -20.55 9.40 -4.61
N ARG A 437 -21.69 10.06 -4.82
CA ARG A 437 -22.19 10.39 -6.16
C ARG A 437 -21.49 11.60 -6.78
N LYS A 438 -20.64 12.29 -6.02
CA LYS A 438 -19.64 13.24 -6.54
C LYS A 438 -18.22 12.67 -6.49
N CYS A 439 -18.10 11.35 -6.40
CA CYS A 439 -16.81 10.67 -6.35
C CYS A 439 -16.57 9.80 -7.58
N VAL A 440 -15.30 9.59 -7.87
CA VAL A 440 -14.83 8.55 -8.79
C VAL A 440 -13.71 7.77 -8.11
N ALA A 441 -13.76 6.45 -8.22
CA ALA A 441 -12.68 5.55 -7.79
C ALA A 441 -11.83 5.12 -9.00
N LEU A 442 -10.51 5.15 -8.88
CA LEU A 442 -9.57 4.62 -9.86
C LEU A 442 -8.76 3.47 -9.28
N GLY A 443 -8.50 2.44 -10.08
CA GLY A 443 -7.62 1.33 -9.71
C GLY A 443 -7.22 0.49 -10.92
N ASP A 444 -6.14 -0.27 -10.79
CA ASP A 444 -5.56 -1.04 -11.89
C ASP A 444 -6.16 -2.45 -11.95
N ASN A 445 -6.62 -2.98 -10.82
CA ASN A 445 -7.08 -4.38 -10.75
C ASN A 445 -8.29 -4.56 -9.82
N PRO A 446 -9.53 -4.46 -10.36
CA PRO A 446 -10.77 -4.59 -9.59
C PRO A 446 -11.03 -5.99 -9.03
N HIS A 447 -10.12 -6.95 -9.24
CA HIS A 447 -10.19 -8.34 -8.76
C HIS A 447 -9.26 -8.60 -7.57
N SER A 448 -8.43 -7.62 -7.21
CA SER A 448 -7.44 -7.71 -6.15
C SER A 448 -7.82 -6.84 -4.96
N ALA A 449 -6.88 -6.08 -4.40
CA ALA A 449 -7.16 -5.13 -3.32
C ALA A 449 -8.17 -4.05 -3.73
N ASP A 450 -8.24 -3.67 -5.01
CA ASP A 450 -9.19 -2.63 -5.48
C ASP A 450 -10.63 -3.12 -5.58
N HIS A 451 -10.87 -4.43 -5.53
CA HIS A 451 -12.23 -4.99 -5.45
C HIS A 451 -13.05 -4.30 -4.34
N GLN A 452 -12.39 -3.98 -3.23
CA GLN A 452 -13.04 -3.34 -2.09
C GLN A 452 -13.60 -1.94 -2.42
N LEU A 453 -13.11 -1.29 -3.46
CA LEU A 453 -13.64 -0.01 -3.93
C LEU A 453 -14.83 -0.20 -4.90
N THR A 454 -15.02 -1.40 -5.46
CA THR A 454 -16.15 -1.70 -6.36
C THR A 454 -17.41 -2.12 -5.60
N VAL A 455 -17.35 -2.32 -4.28
CA VAL A 455 -18.52 -2.78 -3.50
C VAL A 455 -19.57 -1.69 -3.25
N PHE A 456 -19.30 -0.44 -3.63
CA PHE A 456 -20.18 0.71 -3.41
C PHE A 456 -20.92 1.09 -4.71
N PRO A 457 -22.22 0.76 -4.86
CA PRO A 457 -22.95 1.02 -6.12
C PRO A 457 -23.04 2.51 -6.49
N GLN A 458 -22.95 3.40 -5.50
CA GLN A 458 -22.99 4.85 -5.70
C GLN A 458 -21.64 5.44 -6.16
N LEU A 459 -20.55 4.71 -5.94
CA LEU A 459 -19.20 5.11 -6.30
C LEU A 459 -18.83 4.43 -7.61
N ARG A 460 -18.70 5.22 -8.68
CA ARG A 460 -18.24 4.67 -9.95
C ARG A 460 -16.77 4.32 -9.87
N PHE A 461 -16.45 3.10 -10.27
CA PHE A 461 -15.08 2.63 -10.37
C PHE A 461 -14.63 2.66 -11.82
N VAL A 462 -13.48 3.26 -12.09
CA VAL A 462 -12.83 3.28 -13.40
C VAL A 462 -11.55 2.46 -13.31
N SER A 463 -11.59 1.28 -13.92
CA SER A 463 -10.44 0.40 -14.06
C SER A 463 -9.52 0.88 -15.18
N VAL A 464 -8.23 1.00 -14.84
CA VAL A 464 -7.15 1.28 -15.79
C VAL A 464 -6.34 0.02 -16.14
N GLU A 465 -6.87 -1.16 -15.82
CA GLU A 465 -6.28 -2.47 -16.19
C GLU A 465 -5.96 -2.55 -17.68
N LYS A 466 -4.77 -3.07 -18.02
CA LYS A 466 -4.41 -3.34 -19.42
C LYS A 466 -5.47 -4.19 -20.12
N HIS A 467 -5.79 -3.83 -21.37
CA HIS A 467 -6.83 -4.51 -22.12
C HIS A 467 -6.53 -6.01 -22.32
N ASP A 468 -5.29 -6.37 -22.61
CA ASP A 468 -4.85 -7.76 -22.70
C ASP A 468 -5.02 -8.55 -21.41
N GLN A 469 -4.70 -7.94 -20.27
CA GLN A 469 -4.84 -8.58 -18.97
C GLN A 469 -6.31 -8.88 -18.68
N ARG A 470 -7.19 -7.91 -18.93
CA ARG A 470 -8.63 -8.09 -18.84
C ARG A 470 -9.15 -9.19 -19.77
N ARG A 471 -8.72 -9.21 -21.02
CA ARG A 471 -9.12 -10.23 -22.01
C ARG A 471 -8.75 -11.64 -21.53
N ARG A 472 -7.48 -11.87 -21.19
CA ARG A 472 -7.01 -13.19 -20.71
C ARG A 472 -7.80 -13.66 -19.49
N ARG A 473 -8.09 -12.75 -18.56
CA ARG A 473 -8.88 -13.06 -17.38
C ARG A 473 -10.31 -13.46 -17.72
N HIS A 474 -10.97 -12.76 -18.64
CA HIS A 474 -12.29 -13.16 -19.13
C HIS A 474 -12.27 -14.53 -19.82
N ASP A 475 -11.24 -14.80 -20.62
CA ASP A 475 -11.06 -16.13 -21.23
C ASP A 475 -10.93 -17.22 -20.16
N ASP A 476 -10.24 -16.94 -19.05
CA ASP A 476 -10.07 -17.90 -17.96
C ASP A 476 -11.36 -18.10 -17.14
N ILE A 477 -12.16 -17.05 -16.94
CA ILE A 477 -13.50 -17.14 -16.32
C ILE A 477 -14.44 -17.98 -17.20
N ASP A 478 -14.41 -17.74 -18.52
CA ASP A 478 -15.24 -18.48 -19.46
C ASP A 478 -14.82 -19.96 -19.52
N LYS A 479 -13.51 -20.27 -19.47
CA LYS A 479 -12.98 -21.65 -19.35
C LYS A 479 -13.37 -22.32 -18.03
N ALA A 480 -13.48 -21.57 -16.93
CA ALA A 480 -13.92 -22.09 -15.64
C ALA A 480 -15.43 -22.38 -15.58
N GLY A 481 -16.16 -22.24 -16.69
CA GLY A 481 -17.58 -22.55 -16.79
C GLY A 481 -18.50 -21.41 -16.38
N GLY A 482 -18.00 -20.17 -16.28
CA GLY A 482 -18.81 -18.98 -16.06
C GLY A 482 -19.52 -18.89 -14.70
N VAL A 483 -19.28 -19.83 -13.78
CA VAL A 483 -19.70 -19.70 -12.37
C VAL A 483 -18.72 -18.74 -11.70
N GLY A 484 -18.90 -17.45 -11.97
CA GLY A 484 -18.07 -16.41 -11.39
C GLY A 484 -18.16 -16.44 -9.86
N THR A 485 -17.02 -16.38 -9.19
CA THR A 485 -16.99 -16.13 -7.75
C THR A 485 -17.34 -14.66 -7.50
N ALA A 486 -17.88 -14.33 -6.33
CA ALA A 486 -18.15 -12.93 -5.98
C ALA A 486 -16.86 -12.09 -5.89
N LYS A 487 -15.70 -12.74 -5.70
CA LYS A 487 -14.38 -12.13 -5.51
C LYS A 487 -13.25 -12.95 -6.11
N GLY A 488 -12.08 -12.32 -6.25
CA GLY A 488 -10.83 -12.96 -6.62
C GLY A 488 -10.63 -13.07 -8.12
N HIS A 489 -9.65 -13.87 -8.54
CA HIS A 489 -9.21 -13.97 -9.94
C HIS A 489 -10.28 -14.50 -10.91
N LEU A 490 -11.35 -15.13 -10.40
CA LEU A 490 -12.49 -15.64 -11.16
C LEU A 490 -13.76 -14.76 -11.00
N MET A 491 -13.62 -13.55 -10.44
CA MET A 491 -14.76 -12.65 -10.36
C MET A 491 -15.19 -12.17 -11.74
N ASP A 492 -16.47 -12.33 -12.06
CA ASP A 492 -17.04 -11.81 -13.31
C ASP A 492 -17.46 -10.34 -13.17
N ASP A 493 -16.50 -9.47 -13.46
CA ASP A 493 -16.69 -8.02 -13.44
C ASP A 493 -17.66 -7.48 -14.50
N ARG A 494 -18.10 -8.31 -15.48
CA ARG A 494 -19.09 -7.91 -16.49
C ARG A 494 -20.45 -7.61 -15.88
N SER A 495 -20.71 -8.14 -14.68
CA SER A 495 -21.95 -7.95 -13.92
C SER A 495 -22.00 -6.64 -13.12
N ILE A 496 -20.87 -5.95 -12.94
CA ILE A 496 -20.78 -4.76 -12.08
C ILE A 496 -21.11 -3.51 -12.91
N SER A 497 -22.35 -3.02 -12.81
CA SER A 497 -22.87 -1.94 -13.66
C SER A 497 -22.17 -0.58 -13.50
N HIS A 498 -21.60 -0.30 -12.31
CA HIS A 498 -20.89 0.94 -12.00
C HIS A 498 -19.36 0.84 -12.20
N LEU A 499 -18.90 -0.24 -12.83
CA LEU A 499 -17.50 -0.47 -13.19
C LEU A 499 -17.27 -0.14 -14.68
N HIS A 500 -16.38 0.81 -14.93
CA HIS A 500 -16.00 1.25 -16.26
C HIS A 500 -14.54 0.89 -16.55
N TYR A 501 -14.24 0.51 -17.79
CA TYR A 501 -12.87 0.17 -18.23
C TYR A 501 -12.34 1.24 -19.17
N VAL A 502 -11.23 1.86 -18.79
CA VAL A 502 -10.45 2.78 -19.63
C VAL A 502 -9.20 2.07 -20.15
N GLY A 503 -8.51 1.34 -19.27
CA GLY A 503 -7.23 0.69 -19.56
C GLY A 503 -6.06 1.65 -19.74
N GLY A 504 -4.86 1.11 -19.94
CA GLY A 504 -3.65 1.91 -20.19
C GLY A 504 -2.90 2.36 -18.94
N GLU A 505 -3.20 1.80 -17.77
CA GLU A 505 -2.51 2.09 -16.50
C GLU A 505 -2.42 3.61 -16.22
N GLU A 506 -1.22 4.15 -16.03
CA GLU A 506 -1.00 5.56 -15.68
C GLU A 506 -1.39 6.52 -16.82
N ASP A 507 -1.14 6.14 -18.06
CA ASP A 507 -1.55 6.92 -19.23
C ASP A 507 -3.08 6.95 -19.38
N GLY A 508 -3.72 5.83 -19.05
CA GLY A 508 -5.16 5.68 -18.96
C GLY A 508 -5.78 6.61 -17.93
N THR A 509 -5.22 6.61 -16.72
CA THR A 509 -5.58 7.52 -15.63
C THR A 509 -5.47 8.98 -16.07
N ASN A 510 -4.31 9.38 -16.60
CA ASN A 510 -4.08 10.76 -17.05
C ASN A 510 -5.09 11.18 -18.13
N THR A 511 -5.29 10.35 -19.14
CA THR A 511 -6.26 10.61 -20.23
C THR A 511 -7.67 10.74 -19.68
N PHE A 512 -8.11 9.84 -18.81
CA PHE A 512 -9.43 9.88 -18.20
C PHE A 512 -9.66 11.16 -17.39
N LEU A 513 -8.70 11.55 -16.55
CA LEU A 513 -8.83 12.75 -15.71
C LEU A 513 -8.93 14.02 -16.54
N LEU A 514 -8.13 14.15 -17.61
CA LEU A 514 -8.20 15.29 -18.52
C LEU A 514 -9.57 15.37 -19.21
N GLU A 515 -10.03 14.25 -19.76
CA GLU A 515 -11.35 14.14 -20.41
C GLU A 515 -12.50 14.46 -19.45
N LEU A 516 -12.41 14.01 -18.19
CA LEU A 516 -13.41 14.27 -17.16
C LEU A 516 -13.49 15.76 -16.84
N MET A 517 -12.35 16.42 -16.58
CA MET A 517 -12.34 17.84 -16.26
C MET A 517 -12.84 18.70 -17.42
N ASP A 518 -12.47 18.35 -18.66
CA ASP A 518 -12.91 19.09 -19.84
C ASP A 518 -14.40 18.87 -20.12
N GLU A 519 -14.94 17.68 -19.89
CA GLU A 519 -16.38 17.41 -19.98
C GLU A 519 -17.20 18.13 -18.91
N ILE A 520 -16.72 18.15 -17.66
CA ILE A 520 -17.37 18.88 -16.58
C ILE A 520 -17.43 20.36 -16.95
N LYS A 521 -16.33 20.94 -17.42
CA LYS A 521 -16.27 22.34 -17.87
C LYS A 521 -17.30 22.60 -18.98
N ARG A 522 -17.32 21.76 -20.02
CA ARG A 522 -18.25 21.88 -21.16
C ARG A 522 -19.71 21.84 -20.70
N LEU A 523 -20.09 20.86 -19.87
CA LEU A 523 -21.46 20.72 -19.37
C LEU A 523 -21.84 21.83 -18.40
N HIS A 524 -20.88 22.33 -17.63
CA HIS A 524 -21.09 23.44 -16.71
C HIS A 524 -21.36 24.75 -17.45
N GLU A 525 -20.58 25.07 -18.47
CA GLU A 525 -20.72 26.27 -19.30
C GLU A 525 -22.10 26.35 -19.98
N VAL A 526 -22.53 25.24 -20.61
CA VAL A 526 -23.86 25.14 -21.24
C VAL A 526 -24.99 25.44 -20.24
N ARG A 527 -24.86 25.00 -18.99
CA ARG A 527 -25.87 25.23 -17.95
C ARG A 527 -25.85 26.66 -17.41
N THR A 528 -24.68 27.28 -17.32
CA THR A 528 -24.55 28.66 -16.82
C THR A 528 -25.06 29.69 -17.83
N ASP A 529 -24.90 29.46 -19.12
CA ASP A 529 -25.36 30.39 -20.16
C ASP A 529 -26.89 30.50 -20.17
N VAL A 530 -27.59 29.39 -19.94
CA VAL A 530 -29.06 29.37 -19.80
C VAL A 530 -29.52 30.22 -18.61
N LYS A 531 -28.76 30.27 -17.51
CA LYS A 531 -29.11 31.03 -16.30
C LYS A 531 -28.70 32.50 -16.36
N ARG A 532 -27.57 32.84 -16.98
CA ARG A 532 -27.08 34.23 -17.08
C ARG A 532 -28.01 35.14 -17.88
N SER A 533 -28.80 34.58 -18.79
CA SER A 533 -29.87 35.33 -19.46
C SER A 533 -30.94 35.88 -18.50
N ALA A 534 -31.03 35.35 -17.27
CA ALA A 534 -32.11 35.68 -16.34
C ALA A 534 -31.75 36.66 -15.20
N THR A 535 -30.48 36.85 -14.83
CA THR A 535 -30.10 37.68 -13.67
C THR A 535 -28.68 38.24 -13.81
N SER A 536 -28.51 39.58 -13.79
CA SER A 536 -27.25 40.31 -13.99
C SER A 536 -26.37 40.45 -12.73
N GLY A 537 -26.52 39.56 -11.74
CA GLY A 537 -25.78 39.63 -10.47
C GLY A 537 -24.46 38.85 -10.49
N ASP A 538 -23.40 39.44 -9.93
CA ASP A 538 -22.02 38.94 -9.85
C ASP A 538 -21.84 37.78 -8.84
N THR A 539 -22.67 36.74 -8.97
CA THR A 539 -22.68 35.58 -8.06
C THR A 539 -21.52 34.63 -8.35
N PRO A 540 -20.91 34.02 -7.31
CA PRO A 540 -19.83 33.05 -7.48
C PRO A 540 -20.30 31.85 -8.32
N THR A 541 -19.41 31.36 -9.19
CA THR A 541 -19.67 30.18 -10.03
C THR A 541 -20.09 29.01 -9.14
N PRO A 542 -21.29 28.42 -9.35
CA PRO A 542 -21.75 27.31 -8.51
C PRO A 542 -20.87 26.08 -8.71
N ALA A 543 -20.70 25.27 -7.66
CA ALA A 543 -20.04 23.97 -7.79
C ALA A 543 -20.81 23.07 -8.77
N VAL A 544 -20.11 22.12 -9.41
CA VAL A 544 -20.76 21.11 -10.24
C VAL A 544 -21.76 20.31 -9.41
N ASN A 545 -22.98 20.14 -9.92
CA ASN A 545 -24.00 19.30 -9.30
C ASN A 545 -23.75 17.82 -9.64
N GLU A 546 -24.39 16.95 -8.89
CA GLU A 546 -24.24 15.49 -8.97
C GLU A 546 -24.53 14.93 -10.37
N ASP A 547 -25.69 15.26 -10.95
CA ASP A 547 -26.09 14.75 -12.27
C ASP A 547 -25.09 15.13 -13.36
N THR A 548 -24.60 16.37 -13.32
CA THR A 548 -23.62 16.88 -14.27
C THR A 548 -22.28 16.13 -14.13
N PHE A 549 -21.86 15.87 -12.90
CA PHE A 549 -20.64 15.10 -12.62
C PHE A 549 -20.76 13.64 -13.11
N GLN A 550 -21.88 12.98 -12.82
CA GLN A 550 -22.15 11.59 -13.22
C GLN A 550 -22.26 11.42 -14.74
N LEU A 551 -22.89 12.38 -15.42
CA LEU A 551 -22.93 12.41 -16.89
C LEU A 551 -21.53 12.61 -17.46
N ALA A 552 -20.76 13.56 -16.91
CA ALA A 552 -19.41 13.84 -17.36
C ALA A 552 -18.50 12.61 -17.21
N LEU A 553 -18.58 11.93 -16.07
CA LEU A 553 -17.85 10.69 -15.80
C LEU A 553 -18.15 9.61 -16.84
N THR A 554 -19.43 9.38 -17.13
CA THR A 554 -19.85 8.41 -18.16
C THR A 554 -19.23 8.72 -19.53
N ASN A 555 -19.28 9.99 -19.93
CA ASN A 555 -18.78 10.42 -21.24
C ASN A 555 -17.25 10.35 -21.30
N ALA A 556 -16.56 10.78 -20.24
CA ALA A 556 -15.12 10.75 -20.13
C ALA A 556 -14.56 9.33 -20.15
N SER A 557 -15.17 8.38 -19.42
CA SER A 557 -14.76 6.97 -19.46
C SER A 557 -14.85 6.38 -20.87
N LYS A 558 -15.93 6.70 -21.62
CA LYS A 558 -16.09 6.23 -23.00
C LYS A 558 -15.02 6.79 -23.93
N ARG A 559 -14.73 8.09 -23.84
CA ARG A 559 -13.72 8.74 -24.70
C ARG A 559 -12.31 8.28 -24.36
N ALA A 560 -11.97 8.20 -23.07
CA ALA A 560 -10.68 7.70 -22.63
C ALA A 560 -10.45 6.24 -23.08
N ALA A 561 -11.46 5.37 -22.96
CA ALA A 561 -11.38 4.00 -23.45
C ALA A 561 -11.16 3.91 -24.98
N GLN A 562 -11.78 4.82 -25.75
CA GLN A 562 -11.55 4.91 -27.20
C GLN A 562 -10.14 5.40 -27.53
N SER A 563 -9.61 6.36 -26.77
CA SER A 563 -8.25 6.86 -26.92
C SER A 563 -7.22 5.78 -26.59
N ALA A 564 -7.40 5.04 -25.48
CA ALA A 564 -6.50 3.96 -25.09
C ALA A 564 -6.37 2.86 -26.16
N LYS A 565 -7.46 2.53 -26.87
CA LYS A 565 -7.43 1.56 -27.98
C LYS A 565 -6.56 2.00 -29.16
N LYS A 566 -6.39 3.31 -29.38
CA LYS A 566 -5.55 3.82 -30.48
C LYS A 566 -4.05 3.65 -30.19
N PHE A 567 -3.67 3.53 -28.92
CA PHE A 567 -2.29 3.39 -28.48
C PHE A 567 -1.87 1.94 -28.22
N ASP A 568 -2.76 0.97 -28.40
CA ASP A 568 -2.43 -0.44 -28.22
C ASP A 568 -1.50 -0.92 -29.36
N PRO A 569 -0.20 -1.18 -29.09
CA PRO A 569 0.76 -1.56 -30.13
C PRO A 569 0.38 -2.88 -30.81
N SER A 570 -0.34 -3.76 -30.12
CA SER A 570 -0.81 -5.03 -30.68
C SER A 570 -1.76 -4.83 -31.88
N VAL A 571 -2.48 -3.70 -31.90
CA VAL A 571 -3.36 -3.34 -33.02
C VAL A 571 -2.53 -2.87 -34.22
N LEU A 572 -1.42 -2.16 -33.99
CA LEU A 572 -0.52 -1.71 -35.05
C LEU A 572 0.23 -2.88 -35.70
N ASP A 573 0.65 -3.87 -34.92
CA ASP A 573 1.32 -5.07 -35.46
C ASP A 573 0.36 -5.95 -36.27
N SER A 574 -0.91 -6.03 -35.88
CA SER A 574 -1.93 -6.78 -36.64
C SER A 574 -2.29 -6.14 -37.99
N ALA A 575 -2.15 -4.82 -38.12
CA ALA A 575 -2.39 -4.11 -39.37
C ALA A 575 -1.23 -4.24 -40.36
N ALA A 576 0.00 -4.39 -39.87
CA ALA A 576 1.19 -4.60 -40.69
C ALA A 576 1.34 -6.06 -41.20
N ALA A 577 0.66 -7.02 -40.57
CA ALA A 577 0.83 -8.45 -40.86
C ALA A 577 -0.15 -9.02 -41.92
N LYS A 578 -0.82 -8.21 -42.74
CA LYS A 578 -1.52 -8.73 -43.94
C LYS A 578 -0.51 -8.88 -45.08
N PRO A 579 -0.11 -10.10 -45.48
CA PRO A 579 0.67 -10.29 -46.70
C PRO A 579 -0.23 -9.94 -47.88
N SER A 580 0.21 -9.03 -48.75
CA SER A 580 -0.42 -8.82 -50.05
C SER A 580 -0.23 -10.08 -50.89
N SER A 581 -1.18 -11.01 -50.82
CA SER A 581 -1.26 -12.18 -51.71
C SER A 581 -1.74 -11.73 -53.09
N SER A 582 -0.89 -11.00 -53.81
CA SER A 582 -1.08 -10.69 -55.23
C SER A 582 0.28 -10.39 -55.86
N LEU A 583 1.13 -11.40 -56.02
CA LEU A 583 2.22 -11.45 -57.01
C LEU A 583 2.96 -12.80 -56.88
N GLN A 584 2.38 -13.85 -57.44
CA GLN A 584 3.15 -14.99 -57.95
C GLN A 584 2.47 -15.50 -59.23
N SER A 585 2.80 -14.84 -60.34
CA SER A 585 2.85 -15.44 -61.67
C SER A 585 4.10 -14.91 -62.36
N SER A 586 4.85 -15.81 -63.00
CA SER A 586 6.07 -15.60 -63.79
C SER A 586 7.33 -15.13 -63.04
N LEU A 587 8.14 -16.10 -62.61
CA LEU A 587 9.49 -16.39 -63.14
C LEU A 587 9.99 -17.74 -62.64
#